data_AF-A0A7S0QS40-F1
#
_entry.id   AF-A0A7S0QS40-F1
#
_cell.length_a   1.000
_cell.length_b   1.000
_cell.length_c   1.000
_cell.angle_alpha   90.00
_cell.angle_beta   90.00
_cell.angle_gamma   90.00
#
_symmetry.space_group_name_H-M   'P 1'
#
loop_
_entity.id
_entity.type
_entity.pdbx_description
1 polymer ?
#
loop_
_entity_poly.entity_id
_entity_poly.type
_entity_poly.pdbx_seq_one_letter_code
_entity_poly.pdbx_strand_id
1 'polypeptide(L)'
;MLRQLKQRYRAPIHGAVASAVILLMVAQEVVGFHTPYKPEKSRHFDVTKSETFVPVTDKVFDLHYADGSHLKGFNGIDQVWLGDYKCTAPFGVITDCNSPDFNGVDGILGFGLPKAGQEGRELPHPILFAMTDQENKNSNARDLTRKFSFFSTDTDAEVQLGGYDPATTVGEMWYTPCLSQNDFIVGVTSVRFGHKFEGSTELIQFADSEDQPYLPAIMD
;
A
#
# COMPACT_ATOMS: atom_id res chain seq x y z
N MET A 1 -3.02 33.01 -12.62
CA MET A 1 -1.61 32.81 -12.22
C MET A 1 -1.60 32.22 -10.81
N LEU A 2 -1.91 30.92 -10.68
CA LEU A 2 -1.95 30.22 -9.39
C LEU A 2 -0.61 29.50 -9.21
N ARG A 3 0.20 29.96 -8.24
CA ARG A 3 1.42 29.26 -7.83
C ARG A 3 1.00 28.01 -7.05
N GLN A 4 1.14 26.82 -7.67
CA GLN A 4 1.14 25.57 -6.92
C GLN A 4 2.33 25.57 -5.98
N LEU A 5 2.09 25.46 -4.68
CA LEU A 5 3.14 25.13 -3.72
C LEU A 5 3.59 23.69 -4.03
N LYS A 6 4.77 23.55 -4.64
CA LYS A 6 5.50 22.29 -4.73
C LYS A 6 6.31 22.14 -3.45
N GLN A 7 6.05 21.10 -2.66
CA GLN A 7 7.01 20.63 -1.66
C GLN A 7 7.31 19.15 -1.91
N ARG A 8 8.61 18.85 -1.98
CA ARG A 8 9.17 17.50 -2.09
C ARG A 8 9.33 16.97 -0.68
N TYR A 9 8.65 15.87 -0.35
CA TYR A 9 8.91 15.16 0.89
C TYR A 9 10.07 14.19 0.66
N ARG A 10 11.23 14.48 1.26
CA ARG A 10 12.34 13.53 1.39
C ARG A 10 12.36 13.06 2.84
N ALA A 11 12.00 11.81 3.08
CA ALA A 11 12.14 11.23 4.41
C ALA A 11 13.45 10.46 4.50
N PRO A 12 14.35 10.78 5.45
CA PRO A 12 15.40 9.85 5.83
C PRO A 12 14.76 8.60 6.45
N ILE A 13 15.34 7.41 6.19
CA ILE A 13 14.85 6.09 6.65
C ILE A 13 14.70 5.97 8.19
N HIS A 14 15.04 7.01 8.97
CA HIS A 14 14.88 7.03 10.43
C HIS A 14 13.83 8.03 10.96
N GLY A 15 12.90 8.54 10.13
CA GLY A 15 11.94 9.53 10.67
C GLY A 15 10.80 10.02 9.78
N ALA A 16 10.25 9.20 8.89
CA ALA A 16 9.00 9.54 8.20
C ALA A 16 7.79 9.29 9.10
N VAL A 17 7.05 10.33 9.46
CA VAL A 17 5.69 10.19 10.01
C VAL A 17 4.73 10.11 8.83
N ALA A 18 4.53 8.89 8.31
CA ALA A 18 3.36 8.55 7.52
C ALA A 18 2.38 7.86 8.47
N SER A 19 1.45 8.63 9.06
CA SER A 19 0.43 8.08 9.94
C SER A 19 -0.81 7.73 9.13
N ALA A 20 -0.73 6.59 8.44
CA ALA A 20 -1.86 5.78 8.04
C ALA A 20 -1.52 4.35 8.45
N VAL A 21 -1.79 4.07 9.72
CA VAL A 21 -1.23 2.91 10.42
C VAL A 21 -2.30 1.82 10.50
N ILE A 22 -2.08 0.68 9.84
CA ILE A 22 -2.81 -0.56 10.18
C ILE A 22 -2.13 -1.13 11.42
N LEU A 23 -2.77 -1.01 12.58
CA LEU A 23 -2.06 -0.96 13.84
C LEU A 23 -2.20 -2.20 14.72
N LEU A 24 -1.08 -2.77 15.19
CA LEU A 24 -1.02 -3.87 16.15
C LEU A 24 -1.30 -3.57 17.63
N MET A 25 -1.93 -4.52 18.33
CA MET A 25 -1.91 -4.71 19.78
C MET A 25 -1.74 -6.19 20.12
N VAL A 26 -0.70 -6.56 20.87
CA VAL A 26 -0.46 -7.85 21.58
C VAL A 26 -0.27 -9.11 20.69
N ALA A 27 0.66 -9.99 21.11
CA ALA A 27 1.21 -11.11 20.35
C ALA A 27 1.03 -12.47 21.05
N GLN A 28 0.86 -13.55 20.28
CA GLN A 28 1.17 -14.93 20.66
C GLN A 28 2.27 -15.53 19.77
N GLU A 29 3.25 -16.23 20.37
CA GLU A 29 4.30 -16.96 19.64
C GLU A 29 3.74 -18.21 18.93
N VAL A 30 4.00 -18.38 17.63
CA VAL A 30 3.72 -19.62 16.89
C VAL A 30 4.95 -20.05 16.07
N VAL A 31 5.20 -21.36 16.08
CA VAL A 31 6.30 -22.07 15.41
C VAL A 31 6.13 -22.00 13.89
N GLY A 32 7.06 -21.32 13.20
CA GLY A 32 7.04 -21.19 11.73
C GLY A 32 8.15 -20.27 11.19
N PHE A 33 8.60 -19.32 12.01
CA PHE A 33 9.63 -18.36 11.61
C PHE A 33 11.01 -18.67 12.22
N HIS A 34 12.08 -18.46 11.44
CA HIS A 34 13.46 -18.50 11.95
C HIS A 34 13.80 -17.29 12.84
N THR A 35 13.09 -16.18 12.64
CA THR A 35 13.20 -14.95 13.44
C THR A 35 11.95 -14.83 14.31
N PRO A 36 12.08 -14.63 15.63
CA PRO A 36 10.91 -14.44 16.50
C PRO A 36 10.26 -13.08 16.24
N TYR A 37 8.94 -13.04 16.38
CA TYR A 37 8.19 -11.80 16.41
C TYR A 37 8.44 -11.02 17.71
N LYS A 38 8.63 -9.71 17.60
CA LYS A 38 9.05 -8.78 18.65
C LYS A 38 8.18 -7.52 18.58
N PRO A 39 6.95 -7.54 19.13
CA PRO A 39 6.01 -6.42 19.05
C PRO A 39 6.59 -5.12 19.60
N GLU A 40 7.44 -5.20 20.64
CA GLU A 40 8.07 -4.06 21.28
C GLU A 40 9.01 -3.25 20.37
N LYS A 41 9.36 -3.77 19.20
CA LYS A 41 10.17 -3.05 18.21
C LYS A 41 9.38 -2.06 17.36
N SER A 42 8.05 -2.12 17.40
CA SER A 42 7.17 -1.27 16.61
C SER A 42 6.47 -0.22 17.46
N ARG A 43 5.99 0.84 16.82
CA ARG A 43 5.18 1.88 17.46
C ARG A 43 3.72 1.51 17.35
N HIS A 44 3.02 1.60 18.48
CA HIS A 44 1.61 1.28 18.58
C HIS A 44 0.77 2.57 18.64
N PHE A 45 -0.32 2.63 17.88
CA PHE A 45 -1.32 3.68 17.91
C PHE A 45 -2.22 3.44 19.11
N ASP A 46 -2.22 4.43 19.98
CA ASP A 46 -2.97 4.37 21.21
C ASP A 46 -4.34 4.99 20.96
N VAL A 47 -5.34 4.14 20.72
CA VAL A 47 -6.72 4.57 20.44
C VAL A 47 -7.27 5.49 21.53
N THR A 48 -6.77 5.38 22.77
CA THR A 48 -7.23 6.20 23.91
C THR A 48 -6.69 7.63 23.87
N LYS A 49 -5.66 7.89 23.05
CA LYS A 49 -5.06 9.22 22.85
C LYS A 49 -5.64 9.97 21.66
N SER A 50 -6.47 9.32 20.85
CA SER A 50 -7.14 9.97 19.73
C SER A 50 -8.53 10.46 20.16
N GLU A 51 -8.78 11.74 19.97
CA GLU A 51 -10.09 12.35 20.23
C GLU A 51 -11.07 12.11 19.07
N THR A 52 -10.58 11.65 17.91
CA THR A 52 -11.38 11.45 16.70
C THR A 52 -11.56 9.99 16.31
N PHE A 53 -10.94 9.07 17.05
CA PHE A 53 -11.05 7.64 16.81
C PHE A 53 -12.46 7.13 17.14
N VAL A 54 -13.02 6.35 16.21
CA VAL A 54 -14.29 5.65 16.37
C VAL A 54 -14.08 4.17 16.05
N PRO A 55 -14.28 3.25 17.02
CA PRO A 55 -14.17 1.83 16.76
C PRO A 55 -15.39 1.30 15.99
N VAL A 56 -15.15 0.37 15.07
CA VAL A 56 -16.16 -0.34 14.28
C VAL A 56 -15.98 -1.84 14.55
N THR A 57 -16.30 -2.25 15.77
CA THR A 57 -16.00 -3.60 16.30
C THR A 57 -16.86 -4.72 15.74
N ASP A 58 -17.94 -4.38 15.02
CA ASP A 58 -18.77 -5.32 14.28
C ASP A 58 -18.14 -5.77 12.96
N LYS A 59 -17.10 -5.06 12.49
CA LYS A 59 -16.29 -5.45 11.33
C LYS A 59 -14.93 -5.95 11.76
N VAL A 60 -14.72 -7.26 11.65
CA VAL A 60 -13.55 -7.97 12.16
C VAL A 60 -12.84 -8.68 11.01
N PHE A 61 -11.53 -8.54 10.93
CA PHE A 61 -10.71 -9.26 9.97
C PHE A 61 -9.83 -10.30 10.66
N ASP A 62 -9.61 -11.41 9.97
CA ASP A 62 -8.74 -12.50 10.39
C ASP A 62 -8.01 -13.04 9.15
N LEU A 63 -6.82 -12.51 8.89
CA LEU A 63 -6.00 -12.79 7.73
C LEU A 63 -4.99 -13.88 8.07
N HIS A 64 -4.88 -14.87 7.20
CA HIS A 64 -3.83 -15.89 7.26
C HIS A 64 -3.12 -15.92 5.91
N TYR A 65 -1.80 -15.86 5.93
CA TYR A 65 -0.97 -15.94 4.74
C TYR A 65 -0.35 -17.33 4.59
N ALA A 66 0.11 -17.62 3.37
CA ALA A 66 0.65 -18.93 3.02
C ALA A 66 1.94 -19.30 3.79
N ASP A 67 2.65 -18.31 4.31
CA ASP A 67 3.87 -18.48 5.11
C ASP A 67 3.58 -18.76 6.60
N GLY A 68 2.30 -18.83 6.99
CA GLY A 68 1.88 -19.04 8.38
C GLY A 68 1.78 -17.76 9.21
N SER A 69 2.01 -16.58 8.62
CA SER A 69 1.70 -15.31 9.27
C SER A 69 0.18 -15.11 9.38
N HIS A 70 -0.24 -14.44 10.44
CA HIS A 70 -1.62 -14.04 10.61
C HIS A 70 -1.75 -12.63 11.18
N LEU A 71 -2.87 -11.98 10.87
CA LEU A 71 -3.25 -10.66 11.37
C LEU A 71 -4.73 -10.70 11.73
N LYS A 72 -5.08 -10.42 12.98
CA LYS A 72 -6.48 -10.29 13.39
C LYS A 72 -6.74 -8.92 13.94
N GLY A 73 -7.96 -8.45 13.81
CA GLY A 73 -8.33 -7.14 14.30
C GLY A 73 -9.73 -6.72 13.95
N PHE A 74 -10.03 -5.46 14.17
CA PHE A 74 -11.31 -4.85 13.86
C PHE A 74 -11.10 -3.54 13.11
N ASN A 75 -12.14 -3.01 12.51
CA ASN A 75 -12.03 -1.74 11.78
C ASN A 75 -12.16 -0.55 12.74
N GLY A 76 -11.43 0.51 12.44
CA GLY A 76 -11.56 1.82 13.09
C GLY A 76 -11.72 2.91 12.06
N ILE A 77 -12.20 4.07 12.49
CA ILE A 77 -12.24 5.29 11.70
C ILE A 77 -11.53 6.37 12.49
N ASP A 78 -10.60 7.09 11.86
CA ASP A 78 -9.93 8.23 12.49
C ASP A 78 -9.44 9.25 11.44
N GLN A 79 -8.88 10.36 11.90
CA GLN A 79 -8.10 11.27 11.08
C GLN A 79 -6.73 10.67 10.76
N VAL A 80 -6.44 10.58 9.46
CA VAL A 80 -5.24 9.98 8.91
C VAL A 80 -4.46 11.04 8.14
N TRP A 81 -3.13 10.99 8.27
CA TRP A 81 -2.21 11.92 7.59
C TRP A 81 -1.19 11.14 6.76
N LEU A 82 -1.09 11.49 5.48
CA LEU A 82 -0.07 11.00 4.58
C LEU A 82 0.70 12.19 4.01
N GLY A 83 1.85 12.49 4.62
CA GLY A 83 2.54 13.77 4.38
C GLY A 83 1.62 14.94 4.70
N ASP A 84 1.44 15.84 3.74
CA ASP A 84 0.58 17.03 3.88
C ASP A 84 -0.92 16.74 3.63
N TYR A 85 -1.25 15.51 3.22
CA TYR A 85 -2.63 15.10 2.97
C TYR A 85 -3.28 14.59 4.25
N LYS A 86 -4.50 15.02 4.48
CA LYS A 86 -5.35 14.66 5.62
C LYS A 86 -6.68 14.15 5.10
N CYS A 87 -7.23 13.12 5.73
CA CYS A 87 -8.63 12.73 5.57
C CYS A 87 -9.17 12.04 6.83
N THR A 88 -10.49 11.88 6.93
CA THR A 88 -11.08 10.87 7.83
C THR A 88 -11.15 9.55 7.07
N ALA A 89 -10.52 8.49 7.55
CA ALA A 89 -10.43 7.22 6.82
C ALA A 89 -10.73 6.01 7.71
N PRO A 90 -11.37 4.96 7.14
CA PRO A 90 -11.39 3.66 7.78
C PRO A 90 -10.02 2.97 7.65
N PHE A 91 -9.61 2.24 8.68
CA PHE A 91 -8.39 1.41 8.67
C PHE A 91 -8.55 0.21 9.62
N GLY A 92 -7.66 -0.78 9.50
CA GLY A 92 -7.66 -1.96 10.35
C GLY A 92 -6.86 -1.71 11.62
N VAL A 93 -7.46 -1.99 12.77
CA VAL A 93 -6.79 -2.06 14.07
C VAL A 93 -6.48 -3.53 14.33
N ILE A 94 -5.25 -3.94 14.03
CA ILE A 94 -4.72 -5.26 14.36
C ILE A 94 -4.64 -5.40 15.89
N THR A 95 -5.18 -6.48 16.42
CA THR A 95 -5.13 -6.84 17.84
C THR A 95 -4.51 -8.21 18.07
N ASP A 96 -4.00 -8.85 17.03
CA ASP A 96 -3.19 -10.07 17.12
C ASP A 96 -2.33 -10.22 15.87
N CYS A 97 -1.06 -10.58 16.05
CA CYS A 97 -0.12 -10.85 14.97
C CYS A 97 1.09 -11.63 15.48
N ASN A 98 1.62 -12.49 14.62
CA ASN A 98 2.77 -13.34 14.89
C ASN A 98 3.94 -13.16 13.92
N SER A 99 3.85 -12.22 12.96
CA SER A 99 4.82 -12.15 11.87
C SER A 99 6.04 -11.30 12.23
N PRO A 100 7.27 -11.85 12.12
CA PRO A 100 8.50 -11.09 12.31
C PRO A 100 8.72 -10.00 11.25
N ASP A 101 7.96 -9.99 10.14
CA ASP A 101 8.01 -8.90 9.16
C ASP A 101 7.52 -7.58 9.76
N PHE A 102 6.74 -7.65 10.84
CA PHE A 102 6.33 -6.49 11.62
C PHE A 102 7.36 -6.06 12.67
N ASN A 103 8.56 -6.64 12.70
CA ASN A 103 9.61 -6.20 13.63
C ASN A 103 10.20 -4.86 13.20
N GLY A 104 9.76 -3.76 13.83
CA GLY A 104 10.18 -2.41 13.45
C GLY A 104 9.35 -1.80 12.32
N VAL A 105 8.22 -2.43 11.98
CA VAL A 105 7.21 -1.92 11.06
C VAL A 105 5.92 -1.71 11.85
N ASP A 106 5.40 -0.48 11.80
CA ASP A 106 4.25 -0.06 12.63
C ASP A 106 2.90 -0.52 12.08
N GLY A 107 2.88 -0.98 10.82
CA GLY A 107 1.68 -1.37 10.11
C GLY A 107 1.87 -1.47 8.61
N ILE A 108 0.78 -1.79 7.91
CA ILE A 108 0.73 -1.80 6.44
C ILE A 108 -0.05 -0.57 5.97
N LEU A 109 0.39 0.05 4.87
CA LEU A 109 -0.39 1.07 4.17
C LEU A 109 -0.79 0.56 2.78
N GLY A 110 -2.04 0.14 2.65
CA GLY A 110 -2.55 -0.44 1.41
C GLY A 110 -2.86 0.60 0.33
N PHE A 111 -2.26 0.40 -0.85
CA PHE A 111 -2.56 1.13 -2.10
C PHE A 111 -3.21 0.25 -3.19
N GLY A 112 -3.52 -1.00 -2.85
CA GLY A 112 -4.17 -1.96 -3.73
C GLY A 112 -5.58 -1.55 -4.19
N LEU A 113 -6.24 -2.47 -4.88
CA LEU A 113 -7.66 -2.32 -5.23
C LEU A 113 -8.53 -3.00 -4.15
N PRO A 114 -9.77 -2.50 -3.91
CA PRO A 114 -10.69 -3.18 -3.02
C PRO A 114 -10.90 -4.63 -3.46
N LYS A 115 -10.76 -5.57 -2.52
CA LYS A 115 -11.04 -6.98 -2.79
C LYS A 115 -12.56 -7.16 -2.93
N ALA A 116 -12.98 -7.91 -3.94
CA ALA A 116 -14.38 -8.24 -4.14
C ALA A 116 -14.81 -9.44 -3.28
N GLY A 117 -16.12 -9.71 -3.22
CA GLY A 117 -16.64 -10.93 -2.60
C GLY A 117 -16.50 -10.94 -1.07
N GLN A 118 -16.35 -12.14 -0.49
CA GLN A 118 -16.26 -12.31 0.97
C GLN A 118 -14.91 -11.82 1.52
N GLU A 119 -13.83 -11.99 0.75
CA GLU A 119 -12.46 -11.67 1.16
C GLU A 119 -12.27 -10.18 1.47
N GLY A 120 -13.00 -9.29 0.80
CA GLY A 120 -12.92 -7.85 1.01
C GLY A 120 -14.00 -7.24 1.90
N ARG A 121 -15.01 -8.00 2.35
CA ARG A 121 -16.16 -7.44 3.10
C ARG A 121 -15.78 -6.79 4.41
N GLU A 122 -14.84 -7.40 5.10
CA GLU A 122 -14.42 -6.98 6.43
C GLU A 122 -13.18 -6.09 6.39
N LEU A 123 -12.50 -5.99 5.25
CA LEU A 123 -11.33 -5.13 5.10
C LEU A 123 -11.73 -3.68 4.80
N PRO A 124 -11.06 -2.69 5.40
CA PRO A 124 -11.25 -1.30 5.02
C PRO A 124 -10.79 -1.08 3.58
N HIS A 125 -11.42 -0.13 2.89
CA HIS A 125 -10.93 0.28 1.59
C HIS A 125 -9.53 0.92 1.71
N PRO A 126 -8.67 0.75 0.68
CA PRO A 126 -7.37 1.41 0.59
C PRO A 126 -7.46 2.93 0.80
N ILE A 127 -6.43 3.53 1.40
CA ILE A 127 -6.46 4.92 1.89
C ILE A 127 -6.84 5.96 0.83
N LEU A 128 -6.44 5.71 -0.42
CA LEU A 128 -6.75 6.56 -1.56
C LEU A 128 -8.25 6.76 -1.78
N PHE A 129 -9.08 5.77 -1.42
CA PHE A 129 -10.52 5.90 -1.55
C PHE A 129 -11.06 6.97 -0.62
N ALA A 130 -10.65 6.96 0.64
CA ALA A 130 -11.06 7.98 1.60
C ALA A 130 -10.45 9.36 1.29
N MET A 131 -9.20 9.40 0.82
CA MET A 131 -8.54 10.66 0.45
C MET A 131 -9.22 11.36 -0.74
N THR A 132 -9.57 10.62 -1.78
CA THR A 132 -10.18 11.20 -2.99
C THR A 132 -11.71 11.08 -3.02
N ASP A 133 -12.35 10.84 -1.86
CA ASP A 133 -13.80 10.84 -1.77
C ASP A 133 -14.31 12.28 -1.67
N GLN A 134 -15.16 12.66 -2.62
CA GLN A 134 -15.76 14.00 -2.70
C GLN A 134 -16.72 14.28 -1.54
N GLU A 135 -17.31 13.23 -0.95
CA GLU A 135 -18.19 13.34 0.22
C GLU A 135 -17.40 13.46 1.53
N ASN A 136 -16.10 13.13 1.53
CA ASN A 136 -15.24 13.25 2.70
C ASN A 136 -14.82 14.70 2.92
N LYS A 137 -15.66 15.46 3.64
CA LYS A 137 -15.46 16.89 3.95
C LYS A 137 -14.18 17.18 4.76
N ASN A 138 -13.62 16.17 5.42
CA ASN A 138 -12.38 16.29 6.18
C ASN A 138 -11.14 15.96 5.35
N SER A 139 -11.30 15.64 4.06
CA SER A 139 -10.20 15.41 3.14
C SER A 139 -9.75 16.69 2.44
N ASN A 140 -8.47 17.04 2.56
CA ASN A 140 -7.84 18.08 1.74
C ASN A 140 -7.34 17.55 0.38
N ALA A 141 -7.49 16.25 0.12
CA ALA A 141 -7.06 15.55 -1.08
C ALA A 141 -8.22 15.17 -2.02
N ARG A 142 -9.46 15.57 -1.69
CA ARG A 142 -10.68 15.13 -2.39
C ARG A 142 -10.66 15.40 -3.89
N ASP A 143 -10.01 16.50 -4.31
CA ASP A 143 -9.94 16.94 -5.70
C ASP A 143 -8.79 16.29 -6.49
N LEU A 144 -7.98 15.44 -5.85
CA LEU A 144 -6.98 14.66 -6.56
C LEU A 144 -7.64 13.54 -7.36
N THR A 145 -7.04 13.23 -8.50
CA THR A 145 -7.38 11.99 -9.21
C THR A 145 -6.95 10.80 -8.35
N ARG A 146 -7.77 9.75 -8.25
CA ARG A 146 -7.44 8.51 -7.53
C ARG A 146 -6.36 7.70 -8.27
N LYS A 147 -5.14 8.21 -8.25
CA LYS A 147 -3.92 7.63 -8.81
C LYS A 147 -2.80 7.90 -7.82
N PHE A 148 -1.82 7.02 -7.82
CA PHE A 148 -0.58 7.22 -7.10
C PHE A 148 0.58 6.80 -7.98
N SER A 149 1.79 7.19 -7.59
CA SER A 149 3.03 6.68 -8.15
C SER A 149 3.99 6.40 -7.02
N PHE A 150 4.69 5.28 -7.13
CA PHE A 150 5.68 4.84 -6.17
C PHE A 150 7.04 4.83 -6.84
N PHE A 151 7.99 5.51 -6.22
CA PHE A 151 9.38 5.54 -6.65
C PHE A 151 10.21 4.98 -5.51
N SER A 152 11.12 4.06 -5.81
CA SER A 152 12.10 3.60 -4.85
C SER A 152 13.48 3.51 -5.49
N THR A 153 14.47 3.63 -4.62
CA THR A 153 15.87 3.31 -4.84
C THR A 153 16.30 2.38 -3.70
N ASP A 154 17.56 1.95 -3.69
CA ASP A 154 18.09 1.13 -2.61
C ASP A 154 18.04 1.83 -1.23
N THR A 155 17.94 3.17 -1.19
CA THR A 155 18.04 3.97 0.05
C THR A 155 16.88 4.92 0.30
N ASP A 156 16.03 5.19 -0.68
CA ASP A 156 14.98 6.20 -0.57
C ASP A 156 13.73 5.76 -1.32
N ALA A 157 12.56 6.17 -0.84
CA ALA A 157 11.29 5.98 -1.52
C ALA A 157 10.41 7.23 -1.45
N GLU A 158 9.54 7.38 -2.44
CA GLU A 158 8.57 8.47 -2.55
C GLU A 158 7.22 7.91 -3.04
N VAL A 159 6.14 8.34 -2.38
CA VAL A 159 4.76 8.13 -2.85
C VAL A 159 4.21 9.48 -3.27
N GLN A 160 3.73 9.56 -4.51
CA GLN A 160 3.04 10.74 -5.05
C GLN A 160 1.55 10.44 -5.20
N LEU A 161 0.70 11.38 -4.79
CA LEU A 161 -0.76 11.26 -4.88
C LEU A 161 -1.29 12.14 -6.02
N GLY A 162 -2.32 11.68 -6.71
CA GLY A 162 -2.91 12.38 -7.86
C GLY A 162 -2.32 11.96 -9.22
N GLY A 163 -1.31 11.09 -9.24
CA GLY A 163 -0.56 10.70 -10.42
C GLY A 163 0.94 10.76 -10.15
N TYR A 164 1.71 11.23 -11.14
CA TYR A 164 3.15 11.47 -11.01
C TYR A 164 3.48 12.93 -11.36
N ASP A 165 4.54 13.49 -10.75
CA ASP A 165 5.17 14.74 -11.20
C ASP A 165 6.07 14.42 -12.41
N PRO A 166 5.82 14.96 -13.60
CA PRO A 166 6.68 14.72 -14.77
C PRO A 166 8.15 15.08 -14.54
N ALA A 167 8.43 15.98 -13.58
CA ALA A 167 9.80 16.33 -13.22
C ALA A 167 10.55 15.24 -12.42
N THR A 168 9.88 14.17 -11.98
CA THR A 168 10.51 13.02 -11.31
C THR A 168 10.73 11.82 -12.23
N THR A 169 10.41 11.96 -13.51
CA THR A 169 10.59 10.90 -14.53
C THR A 169 11.50 11.38 -15.66
N VAL A 170 12.20 10.44 -16.30
CA VAL A 170 12.95 10.69 -17.53
C VAL A 170 12.25 9.96 -18.67
N GLY A 171 11.97 10.67 -19.76
CA GLY A 171 11.33 10.11 -20.94
C GLY A 171 9.80 10.12 -20.88
N GLU A 172 9.18 9.33 -21.74
CA GLU A 172 7.73 9.21 -21.88
C GLU A 172 7.17 8.16 -20.91
N MET A 173 6.05 8.48 -20.25
CA MET A 173 5.31 7.55 -19.42
C MET A 173 4.42 6.67 -20.29
N TRP A 174 4.65 5.35 -20.25
CA TRP A 174 3.84 4.36 -20.97
C TRP A 174 2.73 3.82 -20.09
N TYR A 175 1.55 3.64 -20.67
CA TYR A 175 0.39 3.06 -19.99
C TYR A 175 0.10 1.68 -20.58
N THR A 176 -0.14 0.71 -19.71
CA THR A 176 -0.64 -0.61 -20.08
C THR A 176 -2.00 -0.84 -19.41
N PRO A 177 -2.93 -1.55 -20.07
CA PRO A 177 -4.15 -2.00 -19.42
C PRO A 177 -3.84 -2.88 -18.20
N CYS A 178 -4.63 -2.69 -17.14
CA CYS A 178 -4.68 -3.64 -16.03
C CYS A 178 -5.62 -4.79 -16.43
N LEU A 179 -5.14 -6.02 -16.28
CA LEU A 179 -5.86 -7.25 -16.63
C LEU A 179 -6.80 -7.72 -15.49
N SER A 180 -6.75 -7.07 -14.33
CA SER A 180 -7.58 -7.39 -13.16
C SER A 180 -8.32 -6.17 -12.63
N GLN A 181 -9.44 -6.42 -11.96
CA GLN A 181 -10.22 -5.41 -11.23
C GLN A 181 -9.87 -5.35 -9.74
N ASN A 182 -9.14 -6.33 -9.22
CA ASN A 182 -8.90 -6.51 -7.78
C ASN A 182 -7.40 -6.49 -7.41
N ASP A 183 -6.52 -6.47 -8.42
CA ASP A 183 -5.07 -6.50 -8.30
C ASP A 183 -4.45 -5.71 -9.45
N PHE A 184 -3.22 -5.24 -9.26
CA PHE A 184 -2.46 -4.60 -10.34
C PHE A 184 -1.80 -5.67 -11.21
N ILE A 185 -2.59 -6.29 -12.09
CA ILE A 185 -2.10 -7.31 -13.01
C ILE A 185 -1.84 -6.70 -14.38
N VAL A 186 -0.67 -6.91 -14.95
CA VAL A 186 -0.28 -6.44 -16.29
C VAL A 186 0.19 -7.60 -17.15
N GLY A 187 0.13 -7.42 -18.47
CA GLY A 187 0.67 -8.39 -19.43
C GLY A 187 2.18 -8.18 -19.62
N VAL A 188 2.97 -9.23 -19.38
CA VAL A 188 4.41 -9.26 -19.68
C VAL A 188 4.63 -10.08 -20.95
N THR A 189 5.35 -9.51 -21.92
CA THR A 189 5.56 -10.11 -23.26
C THR A 189 6.90 -10.82 -23.40
N SER A 190 7.95 -10.33 -22.74
CA SER A 190 9.26 -10.99 -22.72
C SER A 190 10.10 -10.58 -21.52
N VAL A 191 11.15 -11.37 -21.25
CA VAL A 191 12.18 -11.09 -20.25
C VAL A 191 13.53 -11.10 -20.95
N ARG A 192 14.30 -10.01 -20.76
CA ARG A 192 15.65 -9.83 -21.32
C ARG A 192 16.67 -9.68 -20.20
N PHE A 193 17.86 -10.22 -20.42
CA PHE A 193 18.99 -10.12 -19.49
C PHE A 193 20.17 -9.39 -20.12
N GLY A 194 20.63 -8.34 -19.45
CA GLY A 194 21.79 -7.55 -19.87
C GLY A 194 21.77 -6.14 -19.27
N HIS A 195 22.90 -5.43 -19.35
CA HIS A 195 23.05 -4.11 -18.76
C HIS A 195 22.49 -2.96 -19.63
N LYS A 196 22.29 -3.22 -20.93
CA LYS A 196 21.76 -2.25 -21.90
C LYS A 196 20.76 -2.94 -22.81
N PHE A 197 19.73 -2.22 -23.22
CA PHE A 197 18.69 -2.76 -24.11
C PHE A 197 19.28 -3.36 -25.40
N GLU A 198 20.14 -2.62 -26.09
CA GLU A 198 20.76 -3.01 -27.36
C GLU A 198 21.72 -4.21 -27.26
N GLY A 199 22.20 -4.54 -26.06
CA GLY A 199 23.11 -5.66 -25.81
C GLY A 199 22.52 -6.74 -24.90
N SER A 200 21.20 -6.71 -24.69
CA SER A 200 20.51 -7.68 -23.85
C SER A 200 20.12 -8.93 -24.65
N THR A 201 20.21 -10.08 -24.00
CA THR A 201 19.77 -11.36 -24.56
C THR A 201 18.34 -11.60 -24.12
N GLU A 202 17.45 -11.87 -25.08
CA GLU A 202 16.10 -12.31 -24.77
C GLU A 202 16.14 -13.73 -24.22
N LEU A 203 15.68 -13.90 -22.97
CA LEU A 203 15.68 -15.18 -22.28
C LEU A 203 14.36 -15.92 -22.50
N ILE A 204 13.26 -15.18 -22.43
CA ILE A 204 11.91 -15.73 -22.52
C ILE A 204 11.08 -14.78 -23.38
N GLN A 205 10.44 -15.32 -24.40
CA GLN A 205 9.40 -14.65 -25.16
C GLN A 205 8.09 -15.41 -24.91
N PHE A 206 7.11 -14.71 -24.36
CA PHE A 206 5.80 -15.29 -24.12
C PHE A 206 4.99 -15.19 -25.41
N ALA A 207 4.78 -16.33 -26.05
CA ALA A 207 3.88 -16.46 -27.19
C ALA A 207 2.86 -17.54 -26.83
N ASP A 208 1.59 -17.17 -26.72
CA ASP A 208 0.51 -18.13 -26.71
C ASP A 208 0.04 -18.38 -28.15
N SER A 209 -0.31 -19.64 -28.43
CA SER A 209 -0.94 -20.07 -29.69
C SER A 209 -2.40 -19.60 -29.83
N GLU A 210 -2.99 -19.02 -28.77
CA GLU A 210 -4.40 -18.60 -28.72
C GLU A 210 -4.58 -17.05 -28.64
N ASP A 211 -3.80 -16.28 -29.42
CA ASP A 211 -3.96 -14.82 -29.62
C ASP A 211 -3.74 -13.90 -28.38
N GLN A 212 -3.18 -14.41 -27.27
CA GLN A 212 -2.79 -13.57 -26.11
C GLN A 212 -1.25 -13.54 -25.99
N PRO A 213 -0.55 -12.52 -26.53
CA PRO A 213 0.91 -12.50 -26.60
C PRO A 213 1.59 -12.07 -25.28
N TYR A 214 1.02 -12.43 -24.13
CA TYR A 214 1.54 -12.03 -22.81
C TYR A 214 1.17 -13.03 -21.71
N LEU A 215 2.01 -13.08 -20.67
CA LEU A 215 1.65 -13.71 -19.41
C LEU A 215 1.14 -12.65 -18.41
N PRO A 216 0.05 -12.91 -17.67
CA PRO A 216 -0.36 -12.07 -16.55
C PRO A 216 0.72 -12.07 -15.45
N ALA A 217 1.13 -10.90 -15.02
CA ALA A 217 2.05 -10.69 -13.90
C ALA A 217 1.48 -9.68 -12.91
N ILE A 218 1.66 -9.94 -11.63
CA ILE A 218 1.26 -9.03 -10.54
C ILE A 218 2.36 -7.98 -10.37
N MET A 219 1.97 -6.71 -10.34
CA MET A 219 2.80 -5.62 -9.84
C MET A 219 2.56 -5.51 -8.33
N ASP A 220 3.45 -6.13 -7.55
CA ASP A 220 3.50 -6.06 -6.08
C ASP A 220 4.74 -5.25 -5.66
#